data_AF-A0A023EHR5-F1
#
_entry.id   AF-A0A023EHR5-F1
#
_cell.length_a   1.000
_cell.length_b   1.000
_cell.length_c   1.000
_cell.angle_alpha   90.00
_cell.angle_beta   90.00
_cell.angle_gamma   90.00
#
_symmetry.space_group_name_H-M   'P 1'
#
loop_
_entity.id
_entity.type
_entity.pdbx_description
1 polymer ?
#
loop_
_entity_poly.entity_id
_entity_poly.type
_entity_poly.pdbx_seq_one_letter_code
_entity_poly.pdbx_strand_id
1 'polypeptide(L)'
;RGISQRSSDAGVSDSPKHYGSASSNWLEITQSVRRIVQDVKDEGSPSGMSREELLETNERLRAVRIRLEESYDTAKKALVTLMNKYGDSKSQRNVFNRYPMLKLMIKDVIRLETQYWTLVEIPKQEKLETVPAFVLRACSIMEKSQKSGEGVKTSAKLAEEAAEKRERMERLEMMTTAQIEQENTQMINDLYRL
;
A
#
# COMPACT_ATOMS: atom_id res chain seq x y z
N ARG A 1 34.86 81.75 -44.63
CA ARG A 1 34.19 80.94 -45.68
C ARG A 1 34.21 79.50 -45.15
N GLY A 2 33.15 78.82 -44.74
CA GLY A 2 31.72 78.94 -44.99
C GLY A 2 31.21 77.55 -45.40
N ILE A 3 30.32 76.97 -44.56
CA ILE A 3 29.25 75.99 -44.89
C ILE A 3 29.72 74.51 -45.06
N SER A 4 29.40 73.57 -44.14
CA SER A 4 28.18 72.71 -44.03
C SER A 4 28.03 71.76 -45.24
N GLN A 5 27.74 70.45 -45.20
CA GLN A 5 27.00 69.56 -44.29
C GLN A 5 27.27 68.09 -44.78
N ARG A 6 27.60 67.12 -43.90
CA ARG A 6 26.77 65.99 -43.41
C ARG A 6 26.17 65.05 -44.47
N SER A 7 26.36 63.72 -44.29
CA SER A 7 25.58 62.53 -44.73
C SER A 7 26.55 61.43 -45.23
N SER A 8 26.53 60.15 -44.88
CA SER A 8 25.76 59.34 -43.93
C SER A 8 26.60 58.09 -43.66
N ASP A 9 26.78 57.77 -42.38
CA ASP A 9 27.38 56.52 -41.91
C ASP A 9 26.31 55.43 -42.03
N ALA A 10 26.53 54.42 -42.87
CA ALA A 10 25.68 53.25 -42.95
C ALA A 10 26.47 52.05 -42.43
N GLY A 11 26.60 51.99 -41.10
CA GLY A 11 26.91 50.76 -40.41
C GLY A 11 25.80 49.75 -40.69
N VAL A 12 26.14 48.67 -41.40
CA VAL A 12 25.31 47.46 -41.43
C VAL A 12 25.38 46.88 -40.03
N SER A 13 24.38 47.20 -39.22
CA SER A 13 24.13 46.56 -37.94
C SER A 13 23.73 45.11 -38.21
N ASP A 14 24.68 44.19 -38.07
CA ASP A 14 24.39 42.78 -37.91
C ASP A 14 23.58 42.63 -36.61
N SER A 15 22.26 42.54 -36.77
CA SER A 15 21.36 42.31 -35.65
C SER A 15 21.59 40.87 -35.17
N PRO A 16 21.97 40.64 -33.90
CA PRO A 16 22.06 39.28 -33.40
C PRO A 16 20.64 38.71 -33.43
N LYS A 17 20.41 37.73 -34.30
CA LYS A 17 19.16 36.96 -34.33
C LYS A 17 18.97 36.37 -32.93
N HIS A 18 17.99 36.88 -32.20
CA HIS A 18 17.55 36.35 -30.92
C HIS A 18 16.98 34.93 -31.10
N TYR A 19 17.85 33.93 -31.18
CA TYR A 19 17.51 32.50 -31.10
C TYR A 19 17.50 32.00 -29.64
N GLY A 20 17.25 32.89 -28.67
CA GLY A 20 17.32 32.56 -27.23
C GLY A 20 15.99 32.64 -26.47
N SER A 21 14.89 33.09 -27.09
CA SER A 21 13.64 33.35 -26.33
C SER A 21 12.69 32.15 -26.29
N ALA A 22 12.61 31.35 -27.36
CA ALA A 22 11.68 30.23 -27.41
C ALA A 22 12.04 29.08 -26.44
N SER A 23 13.32 28.83 -26.22
CA SER A 23 13.79 27.80 -25.28
C SER A 23 13.55 28.20 -23.82
N SER A 24 13.78 29.47 -23.47
CA SER A 24 13.51 30.01 -22.13
C SER A 24 12.00 30.02 -21.83
N ASN A 25 11.19 30.48 -22.78
CA ASN A 25 9.72 30.47 -22.63
C ASN A 25 9.18 29.04 -22.48
N TRP A 26 9.76 28.07 -23.19
CA TRP A 26 9.37 26.65 -23.06
C TRP A 26 9.79 26.05 -21.71
N LEU A 27 10.96 26.43 -21.19
CA LEU A 27 11.41 26.03 -19.86
C LEU A 27 10.49 26.60 -18.78
N GLU A 28 10.09 27.86 -18.89
CA GLU A 28 9.15 28.51 -17.97
C GLU A 28 7.74 27.88 -18.03
N ILE A 29 7.24 27.57 -19.23
CA ILE A 29 5.95 26.88 -19.40
C ILE A 29 6.00 25.50 -18.76
N THR A 30 7.05 24.72 -19.00
CA THR A 30 7.19 23.38 -18.41
C THR A 30 7.36 23.42 -16.90
N GLN A 31 8.02 24.44 -16.34
CA GLN A 31 8.10 24.67 -14.89
C GLN A 31 6.75 25.09 -14.30
N SER A 32 6.03 25.99 -14.97
CA SER A 32 4.68 26.43 -14.56
C SER A 32 3.69 25.27 -14.56
N VAL A 33 3.72 24.43 -15.60
CA VAL A 33 2.91 23.20 -15.65
C VAL A 33 3.27 22.23 -14.52
N ARG A 34 4.57 22.02 -14.22
CA ARG A 34 4.97 21.20 -13.07
C ARG A 34 4.46 21.76 -11.76
N ARG A 35 4.49 23.08 -11.60
CA ARG A 35 3.99 23.77 -10.40
C ARG A 35 2.48 23.63 -10.26
N ILE A 36 1.71 23.86 -11.32
CA ILE A 36 0.26 23.66 -11.32
C ILE A 36 -0.11 22.20 -11.03
N VAL A 37 0.61 21.23 -11.63
CA VAL A 37 0.40 19.80 -11.34
C VAL A 37 0.72 19.50 -9.87
N GLN A 38 1.74 20.13 -9.30
CA GLN A 38 2.08 20.00 -7.89
C GLN A 38 1.01 20.63 -7.00
N ASP A 39 0.55 21.84 -7.34
CA ASP A 39 -0.50 22.56 -6.63
C ASP A 39 -1.85 21.79 -6.67
N VAL A 40 -2.16 21.10 -7.77
CA VAL A 40 -3.33 20.19 -7.89
C VAL A 40 -3.12 18.89 -7.11
N LYS A 41 -1.90 18.35 -7.07
CA LYS A 41 -1.57 17.21 -6.21
C LYS A 41 -1.63 17.55 -4.72
N ASP A 42 -1.36 18.80 -4.40
CA ASP A 42 -1.33 19.38 -3.05
C ASP A 42 -2.63 20.12 -2.69
N GLU A 43 -3.64 20.16 -3.58
CA GLU A 43 -5.01 20.50 -3.20
C GLU A 43 -5.36 19.55 -2.05
N GLY A 44 -5.44 20.13 -0.85
CA GLY A 44 -5.40 19.38 0.40
C GLY A 44 -6.41 18.26 0.44
N SER A 45 -6.10 17.22 1.20
CA SER A 45 -7.05 16.13 1.39
C SER A 45 -8.37 16.69 1.96
N PRO A 46 -9.54 16.13 1.58
CA PRO A 46 -10.84 16.51 2.15
C PRO A 46 -10.88 16.59 3.68
N SER A 47 -10.11 15.76 4.38
CA SER A 47 -9.98 15.78 5.85
C SER A 47 -8.89 16.73 6.38
N GLY A 48 -8.11 17.37 5.51
CA GLY A 48 -6.99 18.22 5.87
C GLY A 48 -5.73 17.46 6.28
N MET A 49 -5.69 16.14 6.07
CA MET A 49 -4.52 15.32 6.37
C MET A 49 -3.38 15.64 5.40
N SER A 50 -2.15 15.61 5.91
CA SER A 50 -0.97 15.73 5.07
C SER A 50 -0.83 14.49 4.19
N ARG A 51 -0.12 14.68 3.07
CA ARG A 51 0.21 13.57 2.15
C ARG A 51 0.93 12.43 2.87
N GLU A 52 1.85 12.76 3.78
CA GLU A 52 2.63 11.77 4.53
C GLU A 52 1.74 10.92 5.44
N GLU A 53 0.82 11.54 6.18
CA GLU A 53 -0.12 10.82 7.06
C GLU A 53 -1.05 9.89 6.27
N LEU A 54 -1.46 10.31 5.06
CA LEU A 54 -2.28 9.49 4.17
C LEU A 54 -1.51 8.28 3.63
N LEU A 55 -0.24 8.46 3.27
CA LEU A 55 0.64 7.38 2.83
C LEU A 55 0.93 6.39 3.96
N GLU A 56 1.21 6.90 5.16
CA GLU A 56 1.41 6.06 6.35
C GLU A 56 0.14 5.24 6.63
N THR A 57 -1.03 5.88 6.63
CA THR A 57 -2.32 5.20 6.82
C THR A 57 -2.55 4.13 5.76
N ASN A 58 -2.23 4.42 4.48
CA ASN A 58 -2.36 3.45 3.38
C ASN A 58 -1.52 2.20 3.62
N GLU A 59 -0.24 2.38 3.99
CA GLU A 59 0.69 1.29 4.23
C GLU A 59 0.25 0.44 5.42
N ARG A 60 -0.22 1.07 6.51
CA ARG A 60 -0.73 0.37 7.70
C ARG A 60 -1.95 -0.50 7.38
N LEU A 61 -2.93 0.06 6.66
CA LEU A 61 -4.13 -0.66 6.22
C LEU A 61 -3.77 -1.87 5.32
N ARG A 62 -2.82 -1.68 4.41
CA ARG A 62 -2.36 -2.75 3.50
C ARG A 62 -1.61 -3.86 4.23
N ALA A 63 -0.69 -3.50 5.13
CA ALA A 63 0.04 -4.48 5.93
C ALA A 63 -0.91 -5.39 6.72
N VAL A 64 -1.95 -4.80 7.30
CA VAL A 64 -3.00 -5.54 8.03
C VAL A 64 -3.81 -6.43 7.10
N ARG A 65 -4.25 -5.90 5.95
CA ARG A 65 -4.99 -6.67 4.94
C ARG A 65 -4.21 -7.92 4.51
N ILE A 66 -2.95 -7.75 4.13
CA ILE A 66 -2.07 -8.86 3.71
C ILE A 66 -1.96 -9.88 4.83
N ARG A 67 -1.71 -9.44 6.06
CA ARG A 67 -1.58 -10.36 7.21
C ARG A 67 -2.87 -11.13 7.50
N LEU A 68 -4.03 -10.48 7.42
CA LEU A 68 -5.32 -11.14 7.58
C LEU A 68 -5.55 -12.18 6.47
N GLU A 69 -5.24 -11.83 5.22
CA GLU A 69 -5.32 -12.74 4.07
C GLU A 69 -4.40 -13.95 4.25
N GLU A 70 -3.13 -13.75 4.62
CA GLU A 70 -2.19 -14.86 4.87
C GLU A 70 -2.63 -15.77 6.02
N SER A 71 -3.15 -15.18 7.10
CA SER A 71 -3.66 -15.92 8.25
C SER A 71 -4.89 -16.75 7.87
N TYR A 72 -5.80 -16.15 7.10
CA TYR A 72 -6.97 -16.82 6.56
C TYR A 72 -6.59 -17.97 5.62
N ASP A 73 -5.67 -17.73 4.68
CA ASP A 73 -5.20 -18.75 3.74
C ASP A 73 -4.51 -19.92 4.45
N THR A 74 -3.74 -19.63 5.50
CA THR A 74 -3.10 -20.65 6.34
C THR A 74 -4.16 -21.52 7.02
N ALA A 75 -5.16 -20.89 7.65
CA ALA A 75 -6.27 -21.61 8.28
C ALA A 75 -7.07 -22.44 7.27
N LYS A 76 -7.42 -21.84 6.13
CA LYS A 76 -8.16 -22.49 5.04
C LYS A 76 -7.41 -23.70 4.50
N LYS A 77 -6.11 -23.59 4.18
CA LYS A 77 -5.28 -24.71 3.71
C LYS A 77 -5.22 -25.84 4.74
N ALA A 78 -5.06 -25.49 6.03
CA ALA A 78 -5.04 -26.47 7.10
C ALA A 78 -6.38 -27.22 7.23
N LEU A 79 -7.50 -26.50 7.18
CA LEU A 79 -8.85 -27.08 7.24
C LEU A 79 -9.16 -27.96 6.02
N VAL A 80 -8.81 -27.52 4.81
CA VAL A 80 -8.96 -28.34 3.59
C VAL A 80 -8.14 -29.63 3.71
N THR A 81 -6.89 -29.51 4.17
CA THR A 81 -6.02 -30.67 4.39
C THR A 81 -6.63 -31.64 5.41
N LEU A 82 -7.19 -31.12 6.50
CA LEU A 82 -7.87 -31.92 7.53
C LEU A 82 -9.10 -32.63 6.97
N MET A 83 -9.91 -31.94 6.17
CA MET A 83 -11.10 -32.49 5.53
C MET A 83 -10.73 -33.64 4.58
N ASN A 84 -9.65 -33.49 3.82
CA ASN A 84 -9.12 -34.55 2.96
C ASN A 84 -8.64 -35.76 3.78
N LYS A 85 -7.81 -35.54 4.81
CA LYS A 85 -7.37 -36.61 5.75
C LYS A 85 -8.55 -37.33 6.40
N TYR A 86 -9.61 -36.60 6.74
CA TYR A 86 -10.83 -37.19 7.29
C TYR A 86 -11.56 -38.05 6.27
N GLY A 87 -11.68 -37.56 5.02
CA GLY A 87 -12.17 -38.34 3.89
C GLY A 87 -11.40 -39.65 3.72
N ASP A 88 -10.08 -39.58 3.68
CA ASP A 88 -9.20 -40.75 3.55
C ASP A 88 -9.38 -41.73 4.71
N SER A 89 -9.55 -41.24 5.94
CA SER A 89 -9.77 -42.09 7.11
C SER A 89 -11.01 -42.99 7.00
N LYS A 90 -12.01 -42.61 6.19
CA LYS A 90 -13.23 -43.41 5.98
C LYS A 90 -12.97 -44.68 5.18
N SER A 91 -11.88 -44.72 4.39
CA SER A 91 -11.45 -45.93 3.69
C SER A 91 -10.91 -47.01 4.64
N GLN A 92 -10.49 -46.62 5.85
CA GLN A 92 -9.95 -47.54 6.85
C GLN A 92 -11.08 -48.22 7.64
N ARG A 93 -11.33 -49.49 7.31
CA ARG A 93 -12.33 -50.32 7.99
C ARG A 93 -11.91 -50.72 9.41
N ASN A 94 -10.61 -50.91 9.64
CA ASN A 94 -10.11 -51.29 10.95
C ASN A 94 -10.08 -50.07 11.89
N VAL A 95 -10.92 -50.10 12.92
CA VAL A 95 -11.06 -49.03 13.91
C VAL A 95 -9.74 -48.75 14.65
N PHE A 96 -8.94 -49.78 14.93
CA PHE A 96 -7.65 -49.63 15.61
C PHE A 96 -6.62 -48.88 14.76
N ASN A 97 -6.71 -48.97 13.43
CA ASN A 97 -5.85 -48.21 12.51
C ASN A 97 -6.43 -46.82 12.21
N ARG A 98 -7.76 -46.70 12.20
CA ARG A 98 -8.45 -45.43 11.96
C ARG A 98 -8.33 -44.47 13.14
N TYR A 99 -8.37 -44.98 14.37
CA TYR A 99 -8.33 -44.17 15.58
C TYR A 99 -7.06 -43.29 15.69
N PRO A 100 -5.83 -43.80 15.46
CA PRO A 100 -4.63 -42.97 15.39
C PRO A 100 -4.72 -41.82 14.39
N MET A 101 -5.31 -42.04 13.21
CA MET A 101 -5.50 -41.00 12.20
C MET A 101 -6.44 -39.90 12.72
N LEU A 102 -7.57 -40.28 13.31
CA LEU A 102 -8.52 -39.34 13.92
C LEU A 102 -7.86 -38.54 15.06
N LYS A 103 -7.08 -39.22 15.90
CA LYS A 103 -6.36 -38.59 17.00
C LYS A 103 -5.33 -37.56 16.52
N LEU A 104 -4.60 -37.84 15.43
CA LEU A 104 -3.67 -36.88 14.84
C LEU A 104 -4.40 -35.66 14.27
N MET A 105 -5.54 -35.87 13.61
CA MET A 105 -6.37 -34.78 13.10
C MET A 105 -6.89 -33.87 14.23
N ILE A 106 -7.32 -34.43 15.36
CA ILE A 106 -7.73 -33.63 16.53
C ILE A 106 -6.56 -32.79 17.05
N LYS A 107 -5.34 -33.36 17.11
CA LYS A 107 -4.14 -32.60 17.49
C LYS A 107 -3.82 -31.48 16.51
N ASP A 108 -3.98 -31.72 15.21
CA ASP A 108 -3.78 -30.71 14.17
C ASP A 108 -4.77 -29.53 14.34
N VAL A 109 -6.03 -29.80 14.67
CA VAL A 109 -7.04 -28.76 14.95
C VAL A 109 -6.69 -27.96 16.20
N ILE A 110 -6.37 -28.63 17.31
CA ILE A 110 -6.02 -27.95 18.58
C ILE A 110 -4.78 -27.06 18.37
N ARG A 111 -3.79 -27.54 17.61
CA ARG A 111 -2.61 -26.76 17.25
C ARG A 111 -2.99 -25.56 16.39
N LEU A 112 -3.85 -25.76 15.38
CA LEU A 112 -4.31 -24.69 14.51
C LEU A 112 -5.07 -23.62 15.30
N GLU A 113 -5.97 -24.01 16.21
CA GLU A 113 -6.72 -23.09 17.07
C GLU A 113 -5.80 -22.29 17.99
N THR A 114 -4.88 -22.97 18.68
CA THR A 114 -3.88 -22.31 19.55
C THR A 114 -2.99 -21.34 18.76
N GLN A 115 -2.56 -21.73 17.55
CA GLN A 115 -1.74 -20.88 16.69
C GLN A 115 -2.54 -19.73 16.08
N TYR A 116 -3.80 -19.94 15.68
CA TYR A 116 -4.62 -18.92 15.04
C TYR A 116 -4.84 -17.68 15.93
N TRP A 117 -5.11 -17.87 17.22
CA TRP A 117 -5.23 -16.76 18.18
C TRP A 117 -3.93 -15.96 18.34
N THR A 118 -2.77 -16.57 18.08
CA THR A 118 -1.48 -15.83 18.02
C THR A 118 -1.25 -15.12 16.69
N LEU A 119 -1.95 -15.52 15.62
CA LEU A 119 -1.79 -14.95 14.28
C LEU A 119 -2.60 -13.66 14.11
N VAL A 120 -3.76 -13.53 14.77
CA VAL A 120 -4.61 -12.34 14.68
C VAL A 120 -5.26 -12.00 16.02
N GLU A 121 -4.89 -10.85 16.59
CA GLU A 121 -5.57 -10.27 17.74
C GLU A 121 -6.46 -9.12 17.26
N ILE A 122 -7.76 -9.39 17.06
CA ILE A 122 -8.74 -8.37 16.67
C ILE A 122 -9.45 -7.84 17.92
N PRO A 123 -9.37 -6.53 18.20
CA PRO A 123 -10.12 -5.96 19.32
C PRO A 123 -11.63 -6.04 19.08
N LYS A 124 -12.41 -5.93 20.16
CA LYS A 124 -13.85 -5.64 20.03
C LYS A 124 -14.05 -4.15 19.77
N GLN A 125 -14.94 -3.80 18.84
CA GLN A 125 -15.34 -2.42 18.59
C GLN A 125 -16.08 -1.86 19.82
N GLU A 126 -15.69 -0.65 20.24
CA GLU A 126 -16.37 0.03 21.35
C GLU A 126 -17.67 0.70 20.87
N LYS A 127 -18.67 0.81 21.75
CA LYS A 127 -20.02 1.28 21.36
C LYS A 127 -20.06 2.67 20.72
N LEU A 128 -19.10 3.54 21.05
CA LEU A 128 -19.02 4.92 20.55
C LEU A 128 -17.88 5.09 19.53
N GLU A 129 -17.16 4.02 19.20
CA GLU A 129 -16.02 4.06 18.29
C GLU A 129 -16.50 4.02 16.83
N THR A 130 -16.03 4.99 16.05
CA THR A 130 -16.30 5.03 14.61
C THR A 130 -15.57 3.88 13.91
N VAL A 131 -16.09 3.43 12.76
CA VAL A 131 -15.47 2.36 11.97
C VAL A 131 -14.00 2.65 11.62
N PRO A 132 -13.62 3.85 11.14
CA PRO A 132 -12.22 4.19 10.90
C PRO A 132 -11.34 4.08 12.16
N ALA A 133 -11.81 4.57 13.31
CA ALA A 133 -11.07 4.52 14.55
C ALA A 133 -10.82 3.06 15.00
N PHE A 134 -11.86 2.23 14.88
CA PHE A 134 -11.77 0.80 15.17
C PHE A 134 -10.73 0.08 14.30
N VAL A 135 -10.80 0.29 12.99
CA VAL A 135 -9.87 -0.37 12.04
C VAL A 135 -8.43 0.07 12.30
N LEU A 136 -8.18 1.36 12.53
CA LEU A 136 -6.83 1.86 12.84
C LEU A 136 -6.31 1.37 14.20
N ARG A 137 -7.19 1.16 15.19
CA ARG A 137 -6.83 0.53 16.46
C ARG A 137 -6.47 -0.94 16.25
N ALA A 138 -7.22 -1.68 15.44
CA ALA A 138 -6.87 -3.04 15.05
C ALA A 138 -5.51 -3.09 14.34
N CYS A 139 -5.22 -2.13 13.44
CA CYS A 139 -3.91 -2.00 12.81
C CYS A 139 -2.79 -1.85 13.86
N SER A 140 -2.98 -0.96 14.82
CA SER A 140 -2.02 -0.69 15.89
C SER A 140 -1.74 -1.91 16.78
N ILE A 141 -2.75 -2.73 17.05
CA ILE A 141 -2.59 -3.97 17.83
C ILE A 141 -1.85 -5.03 17.01
N MET A 142 -2.19 -5.16 15.73
CA MET A 142 -1.53 -6.08 14.82
C MET A 142 -0.04 -5.71 14.65
N GLU A 143 0.30 -4.43 14.49
CA GLU A 143 1.69 -3.96 14.45
C GLU A 143 2.49 -4.34 15.71
N LYS A 144 1.88 -4.26 16.89
CA LYS A 144 2.55 -4.63 18.16
C LYS A 144 2.75 -6.12 18.32
N SER A 145 1.79 -6.94 17.87
CA SER A 145 1.87 -8.41 17.94
C SER A 145 2.89 -9.01 16.96
N GLN A 146 3.40 -8.24 16.01
CA GLN A 146 4.34 -8.70 14.97
C GLN A 146 5.69 -9.21 15.53
N LYS A 147 6.09 -8.86 16.75
CA LYS A 147 7.47 -9.08 17.24
C LYS A 147 7.82 -10.52 17.65
N SER A 148 6.87 -11.46 17.75
CA SER A 148 7.11 -12.72 18.47
C SER A 148 7.28 -13.99 17.62
N GLY A 149 7.17 -13.98 16.29
CA GLY A 149 7.25 -15.27 15.59
C GLY A 149 7.02 -15.32 14.08
N GLU A 150 7.46 -14.31 13.31
CA GLU A 150 7.53 -14.50 11.86
C GLU A 150 8.52 -15.63 11.54
N GLY A 151 7.99 -16.79 11.10
CA GLY A 151 8.79 -17.88 10.57
C GLY A 151 9.69 -17.36 9.44
N VAL A 152 10.87 -17.98 9.29
CA VAL A 152 11.91 -17.54 8.34
C VAL A 152 11.32 -17.40 6.92
N LYS A 153 11.00 -16.17 6.52
CA LYS A 153 10.64 -15.86 5.14
C LYS A 153 11.85 -16.17 4.25
N THR A 154 11.63 -16.85 3.14
CA THR A 154 12.69 -17.11 2.17
C THR A 154 13.17 -15.78 1.60
N SER A 155 14.46 -15.70 1.26
CA SER A 155 15.05 -14.49 0.64
C SER A 155 14.30 -14.05 -0.62
N ALA A 156 13.76 -15.02 -1.38
CA ALA A 156 12.91 -14.77 -2.54
C ALA A 156 11.60 -14.05 -2.17
N LYS A 157 10.90 -14.50 -1.12
CA LYS A 157 9.64 -13.90 -0.68
C LYS A 157 9.84 -12.47 -0.18
N LEU A 158 10.95 -12.22 0.54
CA LEU A 158 11.32 -10.86 0.98
C LEU A 158 11.63 -9.92 -0.19
N ALA A 159 12.29 -10.43 -1.24
CA ALA A 159 12.61 -9.64 -2.43
C ALA A 159 11.33 -9.31 -3.23
N GLU A 160 10.40 -10.24 -3.34
CA GLU A 160 9.09 -10.04 -3.96
C GLU A 160 8.25 -9.01 -3.20
N GLU A 161 8.10 -9.16 -1.87
CA GLU A 161 7.41 -8.19 -1.01
C GLU A 161 8.02 -6.77 -1.13
N ALA A 162 9.35 -6.68 -1.26
CA ALA A 162 10.04 -5.40 -1.44
C ALA A 162 9.83 -4.79 -2.82
N ALA A 163 9.75 -5.60 -3.87
CA ALA A 163 9.47 -5.14 -5.24
C ALA A 163 8.02 -4.64 -5.36
N GLU A 164 7.05 -5.40 -4.85
CA GLU A 164 5.64 -4.99 -4.82
C GLU A 164 5.42 -3.71 -4.00
N LYS A 165 6.15 -3.58 -2.88
CA LYS A 165 6.13 -2.35 -2.09
C LYS A 165 6.67 -1.15 -2.88
N ARG A 166 7.74 -1.33 -3.65
CA ARG A 166 8.32 -0.26 -4.47
C ARG A 166 7.38 0.19 -5.59
N GLU A 167 6.87 -0.75 -6.39
CA GLU A 167 5.92 -0.46 -7.46
C GLU A 167 4.68 0.28 -6.94
N ARG A 168 4.20 -0.12 -5.76
CA ARG A 168 3.08 0.54 -5.10
C ARG A 168 3.38 1.98 -4.68
N MET A 169 4.55 2.23 -4.10
CA MET A 169 4.97 3.58 -3.72
C MET A 169 5.07 4.48 -4.96
N GLU A 170 5.65 3.98 -6.06
CA GLU A 170 5.72 4.68 -7.34
C GLU A 170 4.31 5.02 -7.89
N ARG A 171 3.33 4.11 -7.76
CA ARG A 171 1.93 4.40 -8.11
C ARG A 171 1.34 5.50 -7.23
N LEU A 172 1.56 5.44 -5.92
CA LEU A 172 1.03 6.42 -4.97
C LEU A 172 1.65 7.82 -5.19
N GLU A 173 2.91 7.91 -5.62
CA GLU A 173 3.58 9.17 -6.02
C GLU A 173 2.88 9.89 -7.18
N MET A 174 2.21 9.13 -8.06
CA MET A 174 1.46 9.69 -9.18
C MET A 174 0.05 10.17 -8.79
N MET A 175 -0.47 9.77 -7.62
CA MET A 175 -1.81 10.10 -7.15
C MET A 175 -1.88 11.40 -6.35
N THR A 176 -3.05 12.04 -6.37
CA THR A 176 -3.37 13.19 -5.50
C THR A 176 -3.68 12.75 -4.07
N THR A 177 -3.55 13.65 -3.10
CA THR A 177 -3.93 13.41 -1.69
C THR A 177 -5.39 12.95 -1.55
N ALA A 178 -6.31 13.58 -2.27
CA ALA A 178 -7.73 13.20 -2.28
C ALA A 178 -7.97 11.77 -2.79
N GLN A 179 -7.22 11.34 -3.81
CA GLN A 179 -7.31 9.97 -4.32
C GLN A 179 -6.77 8.94 -3.32
N ILE A 180 -5.67 9.26 -2.63
CA ILE A 180 -5.10 8.39 -1.59
C ILE A 180 -6.07 8.28 -0.40
N GLU A 181 -6.68 9.39 0.02
CA GLU A 181 -7.68 9.39 1.09
C GLU A 181 -8.92 8.56 0.72
N GLN A 182 -9.39 8.67 -0.53
CA GLN A 182 -10.49 7.85 -1.02
C GLN A 182 -10.13 6.36 -0.98
N GLU A 183 -8.92 6.00 -1.42
CA GLU A 183 -8.43 4.62 -1.36
C GLU A 183 -8.35 4.10 0.09
N ASN A 184 -7.84 4.92 1.02
CA ASN A 184 -7.81 4.59 2.44
C ASN A 184 -9.20 4.36 3.01
N THR A 185 -10.16 5.23 2.66
CA THR A 185 -11.57 5.09 3.08
C THR A 185 -12.17 3.78 2.56
N GLN A 186 -11.90 3.43 1.30
CA GLN A 186 -12.35 2.15 0.74
C GLN A 186 -11.73 0.97 1.48
N MET A 187 -10.42 0.98 1.71
CA MET A 187 -9.74 -0.10 2.44
C MET A 187 -10.23 -0.24 3.88
N ILE A 188 -10.53 0.85 4.58
CA ILE A 188 -11.13 0.82 5.91
C ILE A 188 -12.48 0.08 5.88
N ASN A 189 -13.33 0.41 4.91
CA ASN A 189 -14.63 -0.25 4.77
C ASN A 189 -14.49 -1.73 4.42
N ASP A 190 -13.53 -2.08 3.56
CA ASP A 190 -13.27 -3.47 3.17
C ASP A 190 -12.76 -4.27 4.37
N LEU A 191 -11.77 -3.75 5.10
CA LEU A 191 -11.23 -4.38 6.31
C LEU A 191 -12.28 -4.56 7.40
N TYR A 192 -13.23 -3.64 7.53
CA TYR A 192 -14.33 -3.76 8.49
C TYR A 192 -15.33 -4.87 8.14
N ARG A 193 -15.41 -5.26 6.86
CA ARG A 193 -16.37 -6.26 6.37
C ARG A 193 -15.78 -7.67 6.22
N LEU A 194 -14.47 -7.82 6.36
CA LEU A 194 -13.79 -9.13 6.38
C LEU A 194 -14.24 -9.98 7.57
#